data_AF-A0AA96VL10-F1
#
_entry.id   AF-A0AA96VL10-F1
#
_cell.length_a   1.000
_cell.length_b   1.000
_cell.length_c   1.000
_cell.angle_alpha   90.00
_cell.angle_beta   90.00
_cell.angle_gamma   90.00
#
_symmetry.space_group_name_H-M   'P 1'
#
loop_
_entity.id
_entity.type
_entity.pdbx_description
1 polymer ?
#
loop_
_entity_poly.entity_id
_entity_poly.type
_entity_poly.pdbx_seq_one_letter_code
_entity_poly.pdbx_strand_id
1 'polypeptide(L)'
;MRLLYKIERRKSTKYESFQNEYYQNGNIVERYTTTWTKIPGRLERDETRTKEIRSLSGSWEIDDPRLPQWLKKYIVVDSDSELPTEEYIAKLKEKGFRVYLWGDGHLIVFKNRMVKILLEVVWMDIVPLIKLYYGKKNTTGRLLTTFENDWLAQKVTYQQLLDREEEINQEKKQNVYDNAYQRFYDMDYDSEASTSQLIKLLKKLVSISKKSDKEFYNNLLEQVQQTDPSHESFATFMATIFKHRSQ
;
A
#
# COMPACT_ATOMS: atom_id res chain seq x y z
N MET A 1 24.29 8.48 15.89
CA MET A 1 22.82 8.29 15.79
C MET A 1 22.22 9.36 14.88
N ARG A 2 21.51 8.95 13.83
CA ARG A 2 20.94 9.83 12.79
C ARG A 2 19.42 9.80 12.85
N LEU A 3 18.75 10.94 12.79
CA LEU A 3 17.28 10.99 12.65
C LEU A 3 16.90 10.54 11.23
N LEU A 4 16.05 9.52 11.14
CA LEU A 4 15.50 9.01 9.88
C LEU A 4 14.20 9.72 9.52
N TYR A 5 13.28 9.74 10.48
CA TYR A 5 11.93 10.25 10.26
C TYR A 5 11.29 10.69 11.57
N LYS A 6 10.45 11.72 11.49
CA LYS A 6 9.67 12.23 12.60
C LYS A 6 8.21 12.30 12.18
N ILE A 7 7.36 11.51 12.84
CA ILE A 7 5.91 11.55 12.62
C ILE A 7 5.38 12.84 13.24
N GLU A 8 4.36 13.46 12.64
CA GLU A 8 3.66 14.58 13.26
C GLU A 8 3.07 14.19 14.62
N ARG A 9 3.02 15.16 15.54
CA ARG A 9 2.45 14.95 16.87
C ARG A 9 0.95 14.69 16.75
N ARG A 10 0.49 13.59 17.34
CA ARG A 10 -0.92 13.19 17.35
C ARG A 10 -1.52 13.34 18.74
N LYS A 11 -2.78 13.79 18.81
CA LYS A 11 -3.54 13.74 20.06
C LYS A 11 -4.06 12.31 20.27
N SER A 12 -3.75 11.72 21.41
CA SER A 12 -4.31 10.43 21.84
C SER A 12 -5.63 10.66 22.55
N THR A 13 -5.65 11.62 23.48
CA THR A 13 -6.84 11.99 24.26
C THR A 13 -6.92 13.52 24.39
N LYS A 14 -7.93 14.03 25.10
CA LYS A 14 -8.04 15.46 25.44
C LYS A 14 -6.80 15.99 26.17
N TYR A 15 -6.14 15.13 26.95
CA TYR A 15 -5.01 15.49 27.80
C TYR A 15 -3.68 14.95 27.29
N GLU A 16 -3.69 13.97 26.39
CA GLU A 16 -2.47 13.31 25.95
C GLU A 16 -2.24 13.45 24.45
N SER A 17 -0.97 13.65 24.12
CA SER A 17 -0.51 13.62 22.74
C SER A 17 0.84 12.94 22.70
N PHE A 18 1.16 12.31 21.57
CA PHE A 18 2.42 11.63 21.39
C PHE A 18 3.02 11.93 20.02
N GLN A 19 4.32 11.72 19.92
CA GLN A 19 5.09 11.84 18.68
C GLN A 19 6.10 10.69 18.65
N ASN A 20 6.28 10.13 17.46
CA ASN A 20 7.29 9.10 17.24
C ASN A 20 8.43 9.66 16.39
N GLU A 21 9.65 9.44 16.86
CA GLU A 21 10.88 9.75 16.14
C GLU A 21 11.64 8.45 15.91
N TYR A 22 12.19 8.28 14.71
CA TYR A 22 12.91 7.10 14.29
C TYR A 22 14.37 7.49 14.03
N TYR A 23 15.28 6.77 14.64
CA TYR A 23 16.72 7.00 14.53
C TYR A 23 17.43 5.75 14.04
N GLN A 24 18.53 5.96 13.32
CA GLN A 24 19.45 4.91 12.94
C GLN A 24 20.74 5.03 13.74
N ASN A 25 21.19 3.91 14.28
CA ASN A 25 22.46 3.75 14.97
C ASN A 25 23.16 2.50 14.42
N GLY A 26 24.00 2.68 13.40
CA GLY A 26 24.57 1.57 12.63
C GLY A 26 23.47 0.73 11.99
N ASN A 27 23.46 -0.57 12.28
CA ASN A 27 22.48 -1.54 11.78
C ASN A 27 21.19 -1.61 12.59
N ILE A 28 21.04 -0.75 13.60
CA ILE A 28 19.86 -0.72 14.47
C ILE A 28 19.03 0.53 14.15
N VAL A 29 17.72 0.33 14.06
CA VAL A 29 16.71 1.37 13.96
C VAL A 29 15.91 1.41 15.25
N GLU A 30 15.88 2.57 15.89
CA GLU A 30 15.20 2.81 17.16
C GLU A 30 14.03 3.76 16.98
N ARG A 31 12.90 3.45 17.63
CA ARG A 31 11.76 4.34 17.75
C ARG A 31 11.70 4.89 19.16
N TYR A 32 11.70 6.21 19.26
CA TYR A 32 11.40 6.92 20.50
C TYR A 32 9.98 7.47 20.42
N THR A 33 9.21 7.27 21.49
CA THR A 33 7.90 7.90 21.67
C THR A 33 8.03 8.98 22.73
N THR A 34 7.74 10.21 22.34
CA THR A 34 7.58 11.32 23.27
C THR A 34 6.10 11.52 23.52
N THR A 35 5.68 11.43 24.78
CA THR A 35 4.31 11.66 25.24
C THR A 35 4.26 12.94 26.04
N TRP A 36 3.27 13.78 25.75
CA TRP A 36 2.95 14.97 26.50
C TRP A 36 1.58 14.80 27.15
N THR A 37 1.54 14.81 28.47
CA THR A 37 0.32 14.68 29.27
C THR A 37 0.03 16.01 29.97
N LYS A 38 -1.13 16.59 29.68
CA LYS A 38 -1.63 17.79 30.35
C LYS A 38 -2.23 17.42 31.70
N ILE A 39 -1.77 18.06 32.75
CA ILE A 39 -2.27 17.84 34.11
C ILE A 39 -3.57 18.66 34.26
N PRO A 40 -4.74 18.03 34.50
CA PRO A 40 -5.97 18.75 34.77
C PRO A 40 -5.98 19.30 36.20
N GLY A 41 -6.51 20.51 36.41
CA GLY A 41 -6.64 21.13 37.74
C GLY A 41 -5.96 22.49 37.85
N ARG A 42 -5.93 23.02 39.08
CA ARG A 42 -5.23 24.26 39.45
C ARG A 42 -3.76 23.89 39.68
N LEU A 43 -2.86 24.54 38.94
CA LEU A 43 -1.41 24.32 39.06
C LEU A 43 -0.90 25.05 40.30
N GLU A 44 0.05 24.44 41.02
CA GLU A 44 0.81 25.14 42.05
C GLU A 44 1.83 26.11 41.43
N ARG A 45 2.44 26.98 42.25
CA ARG A 45 3.54 27.84 41.78
C ARG A 45 4.67 26.93 41.28
N ASP A 46 5.19 27.23 40.10
CA ASP A 46 6.29 26.55 39.41
C ASP A 46 5.96 25.19 38.75
N GLU A 47 4.69 24.78 38.73
CA GLU A 47 4.29 23.58 37.97
C GLU A 47 4.02 23.87 36.49
N THR A 48 4.71 23.16 35.61
CA THR A 48 4.40 23.17 34.17
C THR A 48 3.14 22.36 33.89
N ARG A 49 2.19 22.96 33.16
CA ARG A 49 0.89 22.35 32.80
C ARG A 49 0.96 21.03 32.02
N THR A 50 2.13 20.66 31.52
CA THR A 50 2.33 19.49 30.65
C THR A 50 3.58 18.74 31.10
N LYS A 51 3.43 17.44 31.36
CA LYS A 51 4.55 16.52 31.60
C LYS A 51 4.99 15.91 30.27
N GLU A 52 6.27 16.00 29.97
CA GLU A 52 6.89 15.36 28.80
C GLU A 52 7.67 14.12 29.24
N ILE A 53 7.45 12.99 28.55
CA ILE A 53 8.19 11.75 28.78
C ILE A 53 8.62 11.21 27.43
N ARG A 54 9.92 11.03 27.24
CA ARG A 54 10.49 10.34 26.08
C ARG A 54 10.98 8.96 26.49
N SER A 55 10.57 7.93 25.77
CA SER A 55 11.00 6.56 26.01
C SER A 55 11.33 5.84 24.71
N LEU A 56 12.28 4.88 24.79
CA LEU A 56 12.51 3.92 23.71
C LEU A 56 11.30 2.99 23.64
N SER A 57 10.61 3.00 22.51
CA SER A 57 9.35 2.26 22.32
C SER A 57 9.46 1.19 21.24
N GLY A 58 10.59 1.07 20.56
CA GLY A 58 10.88 0.00 19.62
C GLY A 58 12.34 0.03 19.18
N SER A 59 12.91 -1.14 18.89
CA SER A 59 14.25 -1.29 18.35
C SER A 59 14.28 -2.52 17.44
N TRP A 60 14.91 -2.38 16.29
CA TRP A 60 14.97 -3.40 15.25
C TRP A 60 16.31 -3.35 14.53
N GLU A 61 16.81 -4.50 14.11
CA GLU A 61 17.87 -4.54 13.08
C GLU A 61 17.26 -4.15 11.72
N ILE A 62 18.07 -3.59 10.81
CA ILE A 62 17.63 -3.13 9.48
C ILE A 62 16.98 -4.26 8.66
N ASP A 63 17.42 -5.49 8.88
CA ASP A 63 16.94 -6.72 8.26
C ASP A 63 15.84 -7.43 9.08
N ASP A 64 15.39 -6.89 10.21
CA ASP A 64 14.34 -7.53 11.02
C ASP A 64 12.99 -7.49 10.28
N PRO A 65 12.27 -8.62 10.12
CA PRO A 65 10.96 -8.64 9.48
C PRO A 65 9.92 -7.73 10.14
N ARG A 66 10.06 -7.38 11.42
CA ARG A 66 9.13 -6.49 12.14
C ARG A 66 9.36 -5.01 11.83
N LEU A 67 10.49 -4.64 11.24
CA LEU A 67 10.79 -3.27 10.87
C LEU A 67 9.68 -2.73 9.94
N PRO A 68 9.11 -1.53 10.22
CA PRO A 68 8.08 -0.96 9.37
C PRO A 68 8.58 -0.73 7.93
N GLN A 69 7.86 -1.29 6.95
CA GLN A 69 8.28 -1.26 5.55
C GLN A 69 8.43 0.16 5.00
N TRP A 70 7.54 1.09 5.37
CA TRP A 70 7.60 2.49 4.94
C TRP A 70 8.85 3.22 5.41
N LEU A 71 9.52 2.74 6.47
CA LEU A 71 10.70 3.38 7.04
C LEU A 71 11.97 3.06 6.23
N LYS A 72 11.96 1.96 5.45
CA LYS A 72 13.13 1.48 4.70
C LYS A 72 13.71 2.52 3.75
N LYS A 73 12.88 3.33 3.11
CA LYS A 73 13.32 4.40 2.19
C LYS A 73 14.14 5.51 2.85
N TYR A 74 14.17 5.58 4.18
CA TYR A 74 14.95 6.55 4.93
C TYR A 74 16.26 5.97 5.48
N ILE A 75 16.38 4.64 5.56
CA ILE A 75 17.54 3.95 6.11
C ILE A 75 18.70 4.06 5.12
N VAL A 76 19.88 4.37 5.63
CA VAL A 76 21.11 4.32 4.85
C VAL A 76 21.77 2.97 5.10
N VAL A 77 21.97 2.20 4.04
CA VAL A 77 22.60 0.88 4.10
C VAL A 77 23.96 0.99 3.43
N ASP A 78 25.03 0.67 4.16
CA ASP A 78 26.33 0.40 3.55
C ASP A 78 26.24 -1.01 2.93
N SER A 79 26.48 -1.08 1.62
CA SER A 79 25.94 -2.07 0.70
C SER A 79 26.61 -3.45 0.72
N ASP A 80 26.77 -4.07 1.89
CA ASP A 80 27.38 -5.40 2.04
C ASP A 80 26.45 -6.38 2.79
N SER A 81 25.13 -6.23 2.65
CA SER A 81 24.17 -7.19 3.24
C SER A 81 24.17 -8.49 2.43
N GLU A 82 24.97 -9.45 2.87
CA GLU A 82 25.00 -10.81 2.31
C GLU A 82 23.63 -11.51 2.45
N LEU A 83 23.36 -12.41 1.50
CA LEU A 83 22.17 -13.27 1.41
C LEU A 83 21.86 -13.99 2.73
N PRO A 84 20.62 -14.48 2.94
CA PRO A 84 20.27 -15.16 4.18
C PRO A 84 21.09 -16.43 4.40
N THR A 85 22.13 -16.34 5.23
CA THR A 85 22.94 -17.46 5.70
C THR A 85 22.12 -18.34 6.66
N GLU A 86 22.50 -19.61 6.85
CA GLU A 86 21.89 -20.49 7.86
C GLU A 86 21.85 -19.85 9.26
N GLU A 87 22.87 -19.06 9.60
CA GLU A 87 22.93 -18.28 10.84
C GLU A 87 21.79 -17.25 10.95
N TYR A 88 21.44 -16.59 9.85
CA TYR A 88 20.32 -15.64 9.81
C TYR A 88 18.98 -16.34 10.03
N ILE A 89 18.79 -17.51 9.41
CA ILE A 89 17.59 -18.33 9.62
C ILE A 89 17.49 -18.77 11.10
N ALA A 90 18.61 -19.15 11.72
CA ALA A 90 18.66 -19.50 13.14
C ALA A 90 18.26 -18.31 14.03
N LYS A 91 18.82 -17.11 13.80
CA LYS A 91 18.44 -15.87 14.52
C LYS A 91 16.95 -15.55 14.39
N LEU A 92 16.36 -15.73 13.22
CA LEU A 92 14.92 -15.54 13.02
C LEU A 92 14.09 -16.56 13.83
N LYS A 93 14.50 -17.83 13.85
CA LYS A 93 13.84 -18.87 14.66
C LYS A 93 13.92 -18.58 16.15
N GLU A 94 15.07 -18.13 16.66
CA GLU A 94 15.26 -17.69 18.05
C GLU A 94 14.36 -16.51 18.41
N LYS A 95 14.18 -15.57 17.48
CA LYS A 95 13.20 -14.48 17.60
C LYS A 95 11.75 -14.99 17.55
N GLY A 96 11.48 -16.28 17.44
CA GLY A 96 10.15 -16.90 17.47
C GLY A 96 9.39 -16.84 16.14
N PHE A 97 10.10 -16.70 15.02
CA PHE A 97 9.50 -16.85 13.70
C PHE A 97 9.52 -18.31 13.26
N ARG A 98 8.46 -18.73 12.58
CA ARG A 98 8.49 -19.94 11.76
C ARG A 98 8.97 -19.53 10.38
N VAL A 99 10.08 -20.13 9.92
CA VAL A 99 10.84 -19.69 8.74
C VAL A 99 10.91 -20.84 7.76
N TYR A 100 10.58 -20.57 6.49
CA TYR A 100 10.66 -21.54 5.41
C TYR A 100 11.35 -20.93 4.19
N LEU A 101 12.10 -21.76 3.46
CA LEU A 101 12.68 -21.41 2.17
C LEU A 101 11.63 -21.53 1.08
N TRP A 102 11.70 -20.67 0.06
CA TRP A 102 10.91 -20.79 -1.15
C TRP A 102 11.70 -20.23 -2.34
N GLY A 103 11.69 -20.93 -3.48
CA GLY A 103 12.47 -20.54 -4.66
C GLY A 103 13.98 -20.46 -4.40
N ASP A 104 14.66 -19.63 -5.18
CA ASP A 104 16.12 -19.46 -5.19
C ASP A 104 16.61 -18.60 -4.03
N GLY A 105 16.53 -19.13 -2.80
CA GLY A 105 17.07 -18.48 -1.60
C GLY A 105 16.17 -17.42 -0.99
N HIS A 106 14.90 -17.33 -1.40
CA HIS A 106 13.93 -16.47 -0.73
C HIS A 106 13.40 -17.11 0.55
N LEU A 107 13.03 -16.26 1.51
CA LEU A 107 12.45 -16.69 2.78
C LEU A 107 11.00 -16.25 2.89
N ILE A 108 10.21 -17.06 3.58
CA ILE A 108 8.90 -16.68 4.10
C ILE A 108 8.90 -16.90 5.62
N VAL A 109 8.35 -15.94 6.34
CA VAL A 109 8.26 -15.97 7.81
C VAL A 109 6.84 -15.79 8.29
N PHE A 110 6.50 -16.57 9.31
CA PHE A 110 5.21 -16.54 9.97
C PHE A 110 5.39 -16.25 11.46
N LYS A 111 4.70 -15.23 11.97
CA LYS A 111 4.65 -14.94 13.41
C LYS A 111 3.38 -14.19 13.78
N ASN A 112 2.58 -14.74 14.69
CA ASN A 112 1.29 -14.16 15.10
C ASN A 112 0.38 -13.88 13.88
N ARG A 113 0.07 -12.60 13.63
CA ARG A 113 -0.75 -12.13 12.49
C ARG A 113 0.08 -11.58 11.32
N MET A 114 1.37 -11.86 11.31
CA MET A 114 2.31 -11.38 10.30
C MET A 114 2.79 -12.54 9.45
N VAL A 115 2.73 -12.33 8.14
CA VAL A 115 3.35 -13.19 7.14
C VAL A 115 4.14 -12.28 6.21
N LYS A 116 5.45 -12.52 6.09
CA LYS A 116 6.30 -11.75 5.20
C LYS A 116 7.18 -12.63 4.35
N ILE A 117 7.46 -12.16 3.15
CA ILE A 117 8.45 -12.78 2.25
C ILE A 117 9.67 -11.86 2.13
N LEU A 118 10.85 -12.44 2.02
CA LEU A 118 12.10 -11.75 1.74
C LEU A 118 12.35 -11.80 0.23
N LEU A 119 12.18 -10.67 -0.44
CA LEU A 119 12.57 -10.48 -1.83
C LEU A 119 13.87 -9.70 -1.86
N GLU A 120 14.95 -10.31 -2.33
CA GLU A 120 16.32 -9.78 -2.26
C GLU A 120 16.69 -9.40 -0.81
N VAL A 121 16.61 -8.11 -0.46
CA VAL A 121 16.90 -7.56 0.88
C VAL A 121 15.65 -6.98 1.57
N VAL A 122 14.47 -7.18 0.98
CA VAL A 122 13.23 -6.51 1.38
C VAL A 122 12.17 -7.49 1.87
N TRP A 123 11.91 -7.44 3.18
CA TRP A 123 10.69 -8.01 3.77
C TRP A 123 9.42 -7.29 3.31
N MET A 124 8.58 -8.01 2.58
CA MET A 124 7.27 -7.57 2.08
C MET A 124 6.15 -8.18 2.91
N ASP A 125 5.18 -7.37 3.34
CA ASP A 125 3.95 -7.87 3.97
C ASP A 125 2.98 -8.41 2.92
N ILE A 126 2.69 -9.71 3.00
CA ILE A 126 1.79 -10.39 2.05
C ILE A 126 0.43 -10.72 2.65
N VAL A 127 0.17 -10.34 3.90
CA VAL A 127 -1.14 -10.54 4.54
C VAL A 127 -2.29 -9.91 3.73
N PRO A 128 -2.15 -8.72 3.12
CA PRO A 128 -3.18 -8.19 2.22
C PRO A 128 -3.49 -9.11 1.03
N LEU A 129 -2.45 -9.70 0.41
CA LEU A 129 -2.61 -10.61 -0.72
C LEU A 129 -3.29 -11.93 -0.30
N ILE A 130 -2.89 -12.49 0.85
CA ILE A 130 -3.53 -13.68 1.43
C ILE A 130 -5.02 -13.42 1.65
N LYS A 131 -5.36 -12.26 2.22
CA LYS A 131 -6.77 -11.89 2.44
C LYS A 131 -7.56 -11.80 1.14
N LEU A 132 -6.97 -11.22 0.09
CA LEU A 132 -7.59 -11.14 -1.23
C LEU A 132 -7.81 -12.54 -1.81
N TYR A 133 -6.78 -13.39 -1.76
CA TYR A 133 -6.82 -14.75 -2.30
C TYR A 133 -7.92 -15.61 -1.68
N TYR A 134 -8.03 -15.61 -0.35
CA TYR A 134 -9.08 -16.38 0.35
C TYR A 134 -10.42 -15.62 0.51
N GLY A 135 -10.57 -14.45 -0.11
CA GLY A 135 -11.78 -13.63 -0.01
C GLY A 135 -12.15 -13.22 1.43
N LYS A 136 -11.16 -12.93 2.28
CA LYS A 136 -11.37 -12.59 3.70
C LYS A 136 -11.15 -11.11 3.98
N LYS A 137 -12.10 -10.50 4.70
CA LYS A 137 -11.98 -9.11 5.18
C LYS A 137 -11.01 -8.92 6.34
N ASN A 138 -10.84 -9.93 7.19
CA ASN A 138 -10.06 -9.85 8.42
C ASN A 138 -8.97 -10.92 8.48
N THR A 139 -7.82 -10.57 9.07
CA THR A 139 -6.74 -11.53 9.38
C THR A 139 -7.06 -12.27 10.67
N THR A 140 -7.38 -13.56 10.55
CA THR A 140 -7.60 -14.45 11.70
C THR A 140 -6.47 -15.45 11.83
N GLY A 141 -6.24 -15.99 13.04
CA GLY A 141 -5.25 -17.04 13.25
C GLY A 141 -5.53 -18.26 12.36
N ARG A 142 -6.81 -18.67 12.28
CA ARG A 142 -7.25 -19.76 11.40
C ARG A 142 -6.91 -19.52 9.93
N LEU A 143 -7.13 -18.31 9.41
CA LEU A 143 -6.77 -17.98 8.02
C LEU A 143 -5.27 -18.18 7.77
N LEU A 144 -4.42 -17.69 8.68
CA LEU A 144 -2.98 -17.79 8.50
C LEU A 144 -2.47 -19.21 8.68
N THR A 145 -3.07 -20.01 9.57
CA THR A 145 -2.76 -21.44 9.67
C THR A 145 -3.17 -22.19 8.41
N THR A 146 -4.34 -21.91 7.84
CA THR A 146 -4.76 -22.49 6.56
C THR A 146 -3.78 -22.12 5.45
N PHE A 147 -3.44 -20.83 5.33
CA PHE A 147 -2.47 -20.38 4.33
C PHE A 147 -1.09 -21.02 4.51
N GLU A 148 -0.58 -21.11 5.75
CA GLU A 148 0.70 -21.77 6.02
C GLU A 148 0.69 -23.24 5.57
N ASN A 149 -0.39 -23.98 5.87
CA ASN A 149 -0.52 -25.36 5.44
C ASN A 149 -0.63 -25.49 3.90
N ASP A 150 -1.40 -24.63 3.26
CA ASP A 150 -1.55 -24.61 1.80
C ASP A 150 -0.22 -24.24 1.11
N TRP A 151 0.54 -23.31 1.71
CA TRP A 151 1.86 -22.90 1.22
C TRP A 151 2.86 -24.05 1.31
N LEU A 152 2.94 -24.72 2.47
CA LEU A 152 3.83 -25.86 2.68
C LEU A 152 3.46 -27.06 1.80
N ALA A 153 2.17 -27.24 1.52
CA ALA A 153 1.66 -28.26 0.60
C ALA A 153 1.75 -27.84 -0.89
N GLN A 154 2.38 -26.70 -1.20
CA GLN A 154 2.51 -26.15 -2.56
C GLN A 154 1.17 -25.96 -3.30
N LYS A 155 0.07 -25.77 -2.57
CA LYS A 155 -1.26 -25.49 -3.14
C LYS A 155 -1.45 -24.02 -3.50
N VAL A 156 -0.67 -23.15 -2.85
CA VAL A 156 -0.66 -21.71 -3.10
C VAL A 156 0.78 -21.24 -3.24
N THR A 157 1.02 -20.40 -4.24
CA THR A 157 2.31 -19.79 -4.56
C THR A 157 2.21 -18.28 -4.47
N TYR A 158 3.35 -17.59 -4.36
CA TYR A 158 3.37 -16.13 -4.39
C TYR A 158 2.79 -15.56 -5.69
N GLN A 159 3.09 -16.20 -6.84
CA GLN A 159 2.56 -15.77 -8.13
C GLN A 159 1.03 -15.82 -8.15
N GLN A 160 0.42 -16.91 -7.66
CA GLN A 160 -1.05 -17.00 -7.56
C GLN A 160 -1.67 -15.93 -6.66
N LEU A 161 -0.94 -15.46 -5.64
CA LEU A 161 -1.40 -14.34 -4.81
C LEU A 161 -1.39 -13.01 -5.61
N LEU A 162 -0.39 -12.79 -6.46
CA LEU A 162 -0.28 -11.62 -7.34
C LEU A 162 -1.32 -11.66 -8.45
N ASP A 163 -1.45 -12.80 -9.13
CA ASP A 163 -2.43 -13.00 -10.20
C ASP A 163 -3.84 -12.68 -9.69
N ARG A 164 -4.17 -13.12 -8.47
CA ARG A 164 -5.47 -12.85 -7.88
C ARG A 164 -5.69 -11.37 -7.53
N GLU A 165 -4.64 -10.65 -7.14
CA GLU A 165 -4.72 -9.19 -6.95
C GLU A 165 -4.96 -8.49 -8.30
N GLU A 166 -4.27 -8.91 -9.35
CA GLU A 166 -4.44 -8.39 -10.70
C GLU A 166 -5.85 -8.63 -11.24
N GLU A 167 -6.36 -9.87 -11.13
CA GLU A 167 -7.74 -10.22 -11.51
C GLU A 167 -8.76 -9.29 -10.85
N ILE A 168 -8.68 -9.12 -9.52
CA ILE A 168 -9.61 -8.25 -8.77
C ILE A 168 -9.47 -6.80 -9.23
N ASN A 169 -8.27 -6.33 -9.55
CA ASN A 169 -8.06 -4.99 -10.05
C ASN A 169 -8.64 -4.81 -11.46
N GLN A 170 -8.51 -5.82 -12.33
CA GLN A 170 -9.14 -5.82 -13.65
C GLN A 170 -10.68 -5.85 -13.55
N GLU A 171 -11.24 -6.69 -12.68
CA GLU A 171 -12.69 -6.74 -12.39
C GLU A 171 -13.21 -5.37 -11.91
N LYS A 172 -12.49 -4.70 -11.00
CA LYS A 172 -12.86 -3.34 -10.56
C LYS A 172 -12.84 -2.34 -11.70
N LYS A 173 -11.80 -2.37 -12.55
CA LYS A 173 -11.70 -1.50 -13.72
C LYS A 173 -12.84 -1.76 -14.72
N GLN A 174 -13.21 -3.02 -14.91
CA GLN A 174 -14.32 -3.38 -15.78
C GLN A 174 -15.66 -2.93 -15.18
N ASN A 175 -15.88 -3.09 -13.88
CA ASN A 175 -17.05 -2.54 -13.21
C ASN A 175 -17.16 -1.01 -13.33
N VAL A 176 -16.04 -0.27 -13.29
CA VAL A 176 -16.05 1.18 -13.55
C VAL A 176 -16.51 1.47 -14.98
N TYR A 177 -16.02 0.70 -15.95
CA TYR A 177 -16.44 0.82 -17.34
C TYR A 177 -17.92 0.52 -17.51
N ASP A 178 -18.41 -0.64 -17.05
CA ASP A 178 -19.79 -1.08 -17.26
C ASP A 178 -20.79 -0.10 -16.62
N ASN A 179 -20.50 0.37 -15.39
CA ASN A 179 -21.31 1.38 -14.71
C ASN A 179 -21.33 2.72 -15.46
N ALA A 180 -20.18 3.17 -15.98
CA ALA A 180 -20.12 4.40 -16.75
C ALA A 180 -20.85 4.24 -18.09
N TYR A 181 -20.65 3.13 -18.79
CA TYR A 181 -21.32 2.82 -20.05
C TYR A 181 -22.83 2.88 -19.88
N GLN A 182 -23.36 2.11 -18.93
CA GLN A 182 -24.80 2.07 -18.65
C GLN A 182 -25.34 3.46 -18.33
N ARG A 183 -24.63 4.21 -17.46
CA ARG A 183 -25.02 5.58 -17.11
C ARG A 183 -25.12 6.51 -18.32
N PHE A 184 -24.18 6.46 -19.25
CA PHE A 184 -24.19 7.36 -20.42
C PHE A 184 -25.09 6.86 -21.55
N TYR A 185 -25.33 5.55 -21.61
CA TYR A 185 -26.30 4.93 -22.52
C TYR A 185 -27.74 5.22 -22.08
N ASP A 186 -28.01 5.36 -20.79
CA ASP A 186 -29.36 5.68 -20.29
C ASP A 186 -29.66 7.20 -20.31
N MET A 187 -28.70 8.04 -20.68
CA MET A 187 -28.89 9.50 -20.78
C MET A 187 -29.58 9.89 -22.09
N ASP A 188 -30.37 10.97 -22.05
CA ASP A 188 -30.89 11.61 -23.26
C ASP A 188 -29.75 11.99 -24.19
N TYR A 189 -29.77 11.45 -25.41
CA TYR A 189 -28.70 11.60 -26.38
C TYR A 189 -29.12 12.49 -27.54
N ASP A 190 -28.40 13.61 -27.68
CA ASP A 190 -28.39 14.43 -28.90
C ASP A 190 -27.02 14.29 -29.59
N SER A 191 -27.01 13.83 -30.84
CA SER A 191 -25.78 13.45 -31.52
C SER A 191 -24.78 14.60 -31.66
N GLU A 192 -25.24 15.80 -31.96
CA GLU A 192 -24.39 16.96 -32.21
C GLU A 192 -23.88 17.56 -30.89
N ALA A 193 -24.77 17.75 -29.91
CA ALA A 193 -24.41 18.29 -28.61
C ALA A 193 -23.48 17.34 -27.83
N SER A 194 -23.78 16.04 -27.80
CA SER A 194 -22.98 15.04 -27.07
C SER A 194 -21.59 14.88 -27.67
N THR A 195 -21.47 14.83 -29.00
CA THR A 195 -20.17 14.74 -29.70
C THR A 195 -19.33 15.99 -29.46
N SER A 196 -19.94 17.18 -29.55
CA SER A 196 -19.26 18.45 -29.26
C SER A 196 -18.76 18.53 -27.82
N GLN A 197 -19.57 18.08 -26.85
CA GLN A 197 -19.18 18.01 -25.44
C GLN A 197 -18.02 17.04 -25.20
N LEU A 198 -18.05 15.86 -25.82
CA LEU A 198 -17.00 14.85 -25.72
C LEU A 198 -15.66 15.37 -26.26
N ILE A 199 -15.67 15.99 -27.45
CA ILE A 199 -14.48 16.60 -28.05
C ILE A 199 -13.92 17.70 -27.13
N LYS A 200 -14.78 18.56 -26.57
CA LYS A 200 -14.37 19.61 -25.64
C LYS A 200 -13.76 19.04 -24.36
N LEU A 201 -14.33 17.97 -23.82
CA LEU A 201 -13.80 17.27 -22.66
C LEU A 201 -12.41 16.67 -22.95
N LEU A 202 -12.25 15.97 -24.07
CA LEU A 202 -10.98 15.35 -24.46
C LEU A 202 -9.88 16.40 -24.70
N LYS A 203 -10.19 17.49 -25.39
CA LYS A 203 -9.24 18.62 -25.56
C LYS A 203 -8.80 19.20 -24.21
N LYS A 204 -9.73 19.35 -23.27
CA LYS A 204 -9.41 19.79 -21.89
C LYS A 204 -8.54 18.76 -21.16
N LEU A 205 -8.77 17.48 -21.36
CA LEU A 205 -7.98 16.41 -20.74
C LEU A 205 -6.54 16.40 -21.25
N VAL A 206 -6.36 16.46 -22.55
CA VAL A 206 -5.05 16.57 -23.22
C VAL A 206 -4.23 17.75 -22.70
N SER A 207 -4.87 18.89 -22.42
CA SER A 207 -4.16 20.10 -21.97
C SER A 207 -3.67 20.02 -20.53
N ILE A 208 -4.35 19.26 -19.66
CA ILE A 208 -4.01 19.14 -18.23
C ILE A 208 -3.26 17.85 -17.89
N SER A 209 -3.20 16.88 -18.80
CA SER A 209 -2.61 15.55 -18.57
C SER A 209 -1.08 15.52 -18.65
N LYS A 210 -0.46 14.59 -17.92
CA LYS A 210 0.97 14.24 -18.06
C LYS A 210 1.21 13.48 -19.37
N LYS A 211 2.48 13.32 -19.77
CA LYS A 211 2.88 12.81 -21.10
C LYS A 211 2.21 11.49 -21.51
N SER A 212 2.15 10.49 -20.63
CA SER A 212 1.54 9.17 -20.91
C SER A 212 0.02 9.25 -21.11
N ASP A 213 -0.67 9.99 -20.24
CA ASP A 213 -2.12 10.20 -20.34
C ASP A 213 -2.49 11.05 -21.57
N LYS A 214 -1.60 11.97 -21.96
CA LYS A 214 -1.81 12.85 -23.10
C LYS A 214 -1.88 12.07 -24.42
N GLU A 215 -1.02 11.07 -24.59
CA GLU A 215 -1.04 10.20 -25.77
C GLU A 215 -2.34 9.40 -25.85
N PHE A 216 -2.78 8.81 -24.73
CA PHE A 216 -4.07 8.14 -24.64
C PHE A 216 -5.24 9.04 -25.05
N TYR A 217 -5.35 10.24 -24.48
CA TYR A 217 -6.47 11.14 -24.78
C TYR A 217 -6.41 11.71 -26.20
N ASN A 218 -5.21 11.88 -26.78
CA ASN A 218 -5.06 12.27 -28.19
C ASN A 218 -5.57 11.16 -29.12
N ASN A 219 -5.16 9.91 -28.89
CA ASN A 219 -5.63 8.77 -29.68
C ASN A 219 -7.15 8.60 -29.57
N LEU A 220 -7.72 8.79 -28.37
CA LEU A 220 -9.16 8.73 -28.16
C LEU A 220 -9.90 9.87 -28.87
N LEU A 221 -9.30 11.07 -28.92
CA LEU A 221 -9.85 12.22 -29.65
C LEU A 221 -9.89 11.96 -31.16
N GLU A 222 -8.83 11.38 -31.73
CA GLU A 222 -8.80 10.98 -33.15
C GLU A 222 -9.88 9.94 -33.45
N GLN A 223 -10.05 8.94 -32.59
CA GLN A 223 -11.12 7.94 -32.74
C GLN A 223 -12.52 8.57 -32.71
N VAL A 224 -12.78 9.49 -31.77
CA VAL A 224 -14.06 10.22 -31.72
C VAL A 224 -14.35 10.99 -33.01
N GLN A 225 -13.31 11.52 -33.66
CA GLN A 225 -13.46 12.27 -34.91
C GLN A 225 -13.67 11.38 -36.15
N GLN A 226 -13.27 10.11 -36.06
CA GLN A 226 -13.36 9.13 -37.17
C GLN A 226 -14.57 8.20 -37.04
N THR A 227 -15.15 8.08 -35.85
CA THR A 227 -16.31 7.22 -35.58
C THR A 227 -17.62 7.98 -35.78
N ASP A 228 -18.58 7.35 -36.46
CA ASP A 228 -19.91 7.94 -36.64
C ASP A 228 -20.60 8.19 -35.27
N PRO A 229 -21.18 9.39 -35.06
CA PRO A 229 -21.88 9.71 -33.83
C PRO A 229 -23.08 8.80 -33.61
N SER A 230 -23.05 8.03 -32.53
CA SER A 230 -24.17 7.26 -32.04
C SER A 230 -24.20 7.30 -30.52
N HIS A 231 -25.34 6.93 -29.95
CA HIS A 231 -25.48 6.82 -28.51
C HIS A 231 -24.50 5.80 -27.93
N GLU A 232 -24.33 4.67 -28.61
CA GLU A 232 -23.37 3.61 -28.28
C GLU A 232 -21.93 4.11 -28.32
N SER A 233 -21.53 4.82 -29.38
CA SER A 233 -20.16 5.33 -29.49
C SER A 233 -19.87 6.37 -28.40
N PHE A 234 -20.81 7.28 -28.11
CA PHE A 234 -20.68 8.23 -27.01
C PHE A 234 -20.53 7.55 -25.64
N ALA A 235 -21.40 6.60 -25.31
CA ALA A 235 -21.35 5.86 -24.06
C ALA A 235 -20.02 5.08 -23.92
N THR A 236 -19.56 4.46 -25.00
CA THR A 236 -18.28 3.74 -25.08
C THR A 236 -17.10 4.65 -24.80
N PHE A 237 -17.03 5.82 -25.45
CA PHE A 237 -15.93 6.77 -25.24
C PHE A 237 -15.92 7.34 -23.82
N MET A 238 -17.10 7.67 -23.28
CA MET A 238 -17.20 8.14 -21.90
C MET A 238 -16.79 7.05 -20.90
N ALA A 239 -17.26 5.81 -21.07
CA ALA A 239 -16.85 4.68 -20.24
C ALA A 239 -15.34 4.43 -20.29
N THR A 240 -14.74 4.57 -21.47
CA THR A 240 -13.30 4.43 -21.69
C THR A 240 -12.49 5.51 -20.94
N ILE A 241 -12.96 6.77 -20.95
CA ILE A 241 -12.34 7.86 -20.17
C ILE A 241 -12.40 7.55 -18.67
N PHE A 242 -13.55 7.10 -18.17
CA PHE A 242 -13.74 6.80 -16.75
C PHE A 242 -12.88 5.60 -16.30
N LYS A 243 -12.80 4.54 -17.11
CA LYS A 243 -11.93 3.38 -16.87
C LYS A 243 -10.46 3.81 -16.78
N HIS A 244 -9.98 4.64 -17.72
CA HIS A 244 -8.59 5.12 -17.74
C HIS A 244 -8.24 5.96 -16.51
N ARG A 245 -9.14 6.85 -16.07
CA ARG A 245 -8.93 7.68 -14.87
C ARG A 245 -8.93 6.92 -13.54
N SER A 246 -9.38 5.66 -13.53
CA SER A 246 -9.39 4.83 -12.31
C SER A 246 -8.07 4.09 -12.04
N GLN A 247 -7.05 4.33 -12.88
CA GLN A 247 -5.68 3.83 -12.74
C GLN A 247 -4.87 4.69 -11.77
#